data_AF-A0A959X1I9-F1
#
_entry.id   AF-A0A959X1I9-F1
#
_cell.length_a   1.000
_cell.length_b   1.000
_cell.length_c   1.000
_cell.angle_alpha   90.00
_cell.angle_beta   90.00
_cell.angle_gamma   90.00
#
_symmetry.space_group_name_H-M   'P 1'
#
loop_
_entity.id
_entity.type
_entity.pdbx_description
1 polymer ?
#
loop_
_entity_poly.entity_id
_entity_poly.type
_entity_poly.pdbx_seq_one_letter_code
_entity_poly.pdbx_strand_id
1 'polypeptide(L)'
;MMRFSKNLMLVLGSVAGIAFVALMVYNVVQINQLHAVAIANRSAGFANPRNWVMIAAALGLVAGLLLGMGIALPDKTFKARYAEARRLEAGLDASADLRATTTDKHVADAREPQPGPTEQAPRERPEQTK
;
A
#
# COMPACT_ATOMS: atom_id res chain seq x y z
N MET A 1 -6.71 -18.03 4.11
CA MET A 1 -8.13 -17.67 4.36
C MET A 1 -8.37 -16.17 4.52
N MET A 2 -7.68 -15.42 5.40
CA MET A 2 -7.96 -13.98 5.61
C MET A 2 -7.95 -13.11 4.33
N ARG A 3 -7.03 -13.35 3.38
CA ARG A 3 -7.00 -12.61 2.09
C ARG A 3 -8.24 -12.88 1.22
N PHE A 4 -8.74 -14.12 1.24
CA PHE A 4 -9.95 -14.49 0.51
C PHE A 4 -11.19 -13.86 1.14
N SER A 5 -11.34 -13.93 2.46
CA SER A 5 -12.46 -13.30 3.18
C SER A 5 -12.47 -11.79 3.03
N LYS A 6 -11.30 -11.13 3.07
CA LYS A 6 -11.16 -9.69 2.81
C LYS A 6 -11.58 -9.33 1.39
N ASN A 7 -11.06 -10.05 0.39
CA ASN A 7 -11.44 -9.82 -1.01
C ASN A 7 -12.93 -10.06 -1.24
N LEU A 8 -13.50 -11.10 -0.61
CA LEU A 8 -14.92 -11.40 -0.70
C LEU A 8 -15.77 -10.28 -0.10
N MET A 9 -15.42 -9.76 1.08
CA MET A 9 -16.10 -8.61 1.69
C MET A 9 -16.00 -7.34 0.83
N LEU A 10 -14.83 -7.07 0.25
CA LEU A 10 -14.63 -5.92 -0.65
C LEU A 10 -15.47 -6.05 -1.92
N VAL A 11 -15.50 -7.23 -2.54
CA VAL A 11 -16.29 -7.47 -3.77
C VAL A 11 -17.78 -7.35 -3.47
N LEU A 12 -18.28 -8.04 -2.43
CA LEU A 12 -19.70 -7.96 -2.03
C LEU A 12 -20.10 -6.54 -1.63
N GLY A 13 -19.28 -5.85 -0.83
CA GLY A 13 -19.52 -4.46 -0.44
C GLY A 13 -19.53 -3.52 -1.63
N SER A 14 -18.65 -3.72 -2.61
CA SER A 14 -18.59 -2.90 -3.84
C SER A 14 -19.82 -3.13 -4.72
N VAL A 15 -20.21 -4.39 -4.95
CA VAL A 15 -21.39 -4.73 -5.75
C VAL A 15 -22.66 -4.19 -5.09
N ALA A 16 -22.83 -4.40 -3.78
CA ALA A 16 -23.94 -3.85 -3.02
C ALA A 16 -23.94 -2.31 -3.03
N GLY A 17 -22.76 -1.68 -2.96
CA GLY A 17 -22.60 -0.23 -3.06
C GLY A 17 -23.04 0.33 -4.41
N ILE A 18 -22.66 -0.32 -5.51
CA ILE A 18 -23.10 0.08 -6.87
C ILE A 18 -24.63 -0.02 -6.98
N ALA A 19 -25.22 -1.13 -6.51
CA ALA A 19 -26.65 -1.32 -6.50
C ALA A 19 -27.38 -0.27 -5.62
N PHE A 20 -26.79 0.10 -4.48
CA PHE A 20 -27.31 1.18 -3.62
C PHE A 20 -27.34 2.54 -4.35
N VAL A 21 -26.25 2.90 -5.03
CA VAL A 21 -26.18 4.16 -5.79
C VAL A 21 -27.23 4.18 -6.90
N ALA A 22 -27.38 3.09 -7.64
CA ALA A 22 -28.40 2.98 -8.69
C ALA A 22 -29.83 3.15 -8.14
N LEU A 23 -30.14 2.52 -7.01
CA LEU A 23 -31.43 2.66 -6.33
C LEU A 23 -31.67 4.08 -5.80
N MET A 24 -30.63 4.77 -5.31
CA MET A 24 -30.74 6.16 -4.87
C MET A 24 -31.10 7.09 -6.03
N VAL A 25 -30.44 6.94 -7.18
CA VAL A 25 -30.78 7.71 -8.40
C VAL A 25 -32.23 7.46 -8.81
N TYR A 26 -32.64 6.19 -8.83
CA TYR A 26 -34.03 5.82 -9.16
C TYR A 26 -35.05 6.44 -8.20
N ASN A 27 -34.78 6.41 -6.89
CA ASN A 27 -35.64 7.00 -5.87
C ASN A 27 -35.75 8.53 -6.03
N VAL A 28 -34.65 9.23 -6.32
CA VAL A 28 -34.67 10.68 -6.57
C VAL A 28 -35.59 11.03 -7.74
N VAL A 29 -35.52 10.27 -8.84
CA VAL A 29 -36.40 10.48 -10.00
C VAL A 29 -37.87 10.27 -9.62
N GLN A 30 -38.19 9.18 -8.92
CA GLN A 30 -39.58 8.91 -8.50
C GLN A 30 -40.12 9.95 -7.53
N ILE A 31 -39.32 10.40 -6.55
CA ILE A 31 -39.73 11.41 -5.59
C ILE A 31 -39.98 12.76 -6.29
N ASN A 32 -39.11 13.14 -7.23
CA ASN A 32 -39.28 14.37 -8.00
C ASN A 32 -40.54 14.32 -8.89
N GLN A 33 -40.82 13.17 -9.52
CA GLN A 33 -42.06 12.97 -10.26
C GLN A 33 -43.29 13.06 -9.35
N LEU A 34 -43.24 12.43 -8.18
CA LEU A 34 -44.32 12.48 -7.19
C LEU A 34 -44.59 13.92 -6.73
N HIS A 35 -43.55 14.72 -6.49
CA HIS A 35 -43.70 16.15 -6.17
C HIS A 35 -44.30 16.94 -7.33
N ALA A 36 -43.80 16.74 -8.55
CA ALA A 36 -44.31 17.43 -9.73
C ALA A 36 -45.80 17.14 -9.94
N VAL A 37 -46.24 15.90 -9.76
CA VAL A 37 -47.65 15.56 -9.94
C VAL A 37 -48.51 15.86 -8.71
N ALA A 38 -47.99 15.82 -7.49
CA ALA A 38 -48.73 16.28 -6.31
C ALA A 38 -49.08 17.78 -6.41
N ILE A 39 -48.20 18.58 -7.01
CA ILE A 39 -48.45 20.00 -7.31
C ILE A 39 -49.46 20.15 -8.45
N ALA A 40 -49.39 19.28 -9.48
CA ALA A 40 -50.23 19.40 -10.68
C ALA A 40 -51.60 18.71 -10.60
N ASN A 41 -51.77 17.68 -9.78
CA ASN A 41 -52.98 16.85 -9.70
C ASN A 41 -53.15 16.30 -8.27
N ARG A 42 -54.07 16.90 -7.51
CA ARG A 42 -54.40 16.48 -6.13
C ARG A 42 -55.03 15.08 -6.03
N SER A 43 -55.36 14.43 -7.16
CA SER A 43 -56.20 13.22 -7.22
C SER A 43 -55.59 12.05 -7.98
N ALA A 44 -54.35 12.15 -8.46
CA ALA A 44 -53.72 11.05 -9.21
C ALA A 44 -53.03 10.06 -8.24
N GLY A 45 -53.33 8.78 -8.39
CA GLY A 45 -52.76 7.70 -7.59
C GLY A 45 -51.35 7.35 -8.07
N PHE A 46 -50.35 7.48 -7.19
CA PHE A 46 -48.97 7.16 -7.50
C PHE A 46 -48.41 6.05 -6.63
N ALA A 47 -47.46 5.31 -7.19
CA ALA A 47 -46.69 4.32 -6.44
C ALA A 47 -45.86 5.04 -5.37
N ASN A 48 -46.04 4.64 -4.11
CA ASN A 48 -45.31 5.22 -2.99
C ASN A 48 -43.84 4.72 -3.01
N PRO A 49 -42.84 5.59 -3.18
CA PRO A 49 -41.43 5.18 -3.27
C PRO A 49 -40.84 4.74 -1.92
N ARG A 50 -41.58 4.85 -0.79
CA ARG A 50 -41.09 4.52 0.56
C ARG A 50 -40.44 3.14 0.67
N ASN A 51 -41.03 2.11 0.06
CA ASN A 51 -40.46 0.75 0.13
C ASN A 51 -39.09 0.69 -0.56
N TRP A 52 -38.93 1.33 -1.71
CA TRP A 52 -37.65 1.39 -2.42
C TRP A 52 -36.59 2.20 -1.66
N VAL A 53 -37.00 3.26 -0.96
CA VAL A 53 -36.11 4.03 -0.09
C VAL A 53 -35.64 3.17 1.10
N MET A 54 -36.53 2.40 1.72
CA MET A 54 -36.17 1.49 2.82
C MET A 54 -35.20 0.39 2.38
N ILE A 55 -35.45 -0.21 1.20
CA ILE A 55 -34.54 -1.20 0.60
C ILE A 55 -33.17 -0.58 0.34
N ALA A 56 -33.13 0.61 -0.25
CA ALA A 56 -31.88 1.32 -0.50
C ALA A 56 -31.14 1.62 0.81
N ALA A 57 -31.83 2.11 1.85
CA ALA A 57 -31.21 2.39 3.14
C ALA A 57 -30.57 1.13 3.78
N ALA A 58 -31.30 0.01 3.80
CA ALA A 58 -30.78 -1.26 4.30
C ALA A 58 -29.58 -1.75 3.48
N LEU A 59 -29.67 -1.67 2.15
CA LEU A 59 -28.60 -2.07 1.24
C LEU A 59 -27.35 -1.20 1.41
N GLY A 60 -27.52 0.12 1.55
CA GLY A 60 -26.44 1.07 1.77
C GLY A 60 -25.72 0.82 3.09
N LEU A 61 -26.45 0.48 4.16
CA LEU A 61 -25.87 0.12 5.45
C LEU A 61 -25.02 -1.15 5.33
N VAL A 62 -25.55 -2.20 4.70
CA VAL A 62 -24.82 -3.45 4.48
C VAL A 62 -23.59 -3.24 3.59
N ALA A 63 -23.73 -2.47 2.51
CA ALA A 63 -22.63 -2.15 1.61
C ALA A 63 -21.51 -1.38 2.34
N GLY A 64 -21.87 -0.33 3.07
CA GLY A 64 -20.92 0.47 3.84
C GLY A 64 -20.21 -0.35 4.92
N LEU A 65 -20.93 -1.21 5.62
CA LEU A 65 -20.35 -2.10 6.63
C LEU A 65 -19.36 -3.10 6.02
N LEU A 66 -19.75 -3.78 4.94
CA LEU A 66 -18.90 -4.76 4.26
C LEU A 66 -17.65 -4.11 3.67
N LEU A 67 -17.79 -2.96 3.03
CA LEU A 67 -16.67 -2.22 2.46
C LEU A 67 -15.74 -1.69 3.56
N GLY A 68 -16.31 -1.13 4.62
CA GLY A 68 -15.57 -0.64 5.78
C GLY A 68 -14.77 -1.73 6.48
N MET A 69 -15.38 -2.90 6.71
CA MET A 69 -14.67 -4.07 7.24
C MET A 69 -13.59 -4.57 6.28
N GLY A 70 -13.90 -4.67 4.99
CA GLY A 70 -12.94 -5.07 3.96
C GLY A 70 -11.69 -4.19 3.94
N ILE A 71 -11.86 -2.87 4.07
CA ILE A 71 -10.74 -1.91 4.12
C ILE A 71 -9.99 -1.98 5.45
N ALA A 72 -10.70 -2.10 6.58
CA ALA A 72 -10.11 -2.13 7.91
C ALA A 72 -9.32 -3.42 8.21
N LEU A 73 -9.62 -4.53 7.52
CA LEU A 73 -8.93 -5.80 7.77
C LEU A 73 -7.46 -5.76 7.28
N PRO A 74 -6.48 -6.07 8.15
CA PRO A 74 -5.07 -6.13 7.77
C PRO A 74 -4.76 -7.33 6.86
N ASP A 75 -3.98 -7.09 5.79
CA ASP A 75 -3.64 -8.13 4.79
C ASP A 75 -2.69 -9.23 5.30
N LYS A 76 -1.94 -8.93 6.37
CA LYS A 76 -0.93 -9.80 6.97
C LYS A 76 -1.33 -10.09 8.40
N THR A 77 -1.23 -11.35 8.81
CA THR A 77 -1.42 -11.75 10.20
C THR A 77 -0.41 -11.04 11.09
N PHE A 78 -0.76 -10.77 12.36
CA PHE A 78 0.16 -10.13 13.32
C PHE A 78 1.52 -10.83 13.36
N LYS A 79 1.54 -12.18 13.37
CA LYS A 79 2.77 -12.97 13.36
C LYS A 79 3.66 -12.71 12.13
N ALA A 80 3.06 -12.56 10.95
CA ALA A 80 3.80 -12.25 9.72
C ALA A 80 4.36 -10.82 9.74
N ARG A 81 3.59 -9.86 10.28
CA ARG A 81 4.06 -8.47 10.47
C ARG A 81 5.22 -8.37 11.46
N TYR A 82 5.15 -9.10 12.58
CA TYR A 82 6.25 -9.17 13.55
C TYR A 82 7.48 -9.86 12.98
N ALA A 83 7.31 -10.92 12.19
CA ALA A 83 8.42 -11.59 11.52
C ALA A 83 9.11 -10.67 10.49
N GLU A 84 8.33 -9.87 9.77
CA GLU A 84 8.84 -8.88 8.81
C GLU A 84 9.54 -7.72 9.52
N ALA A 85 8.97 -7.20 10.61
CA ALA A 85 9.61 -6.17 11.44
C ALA A 85 10.95 -6.66 12.01
N ARG A 86 10.99 -7.89 12.55
CA ARG A 86 12.23 -8.48 13.07
C ARG A 86 13.27 -8.75 11.97
N ARG A 87 12.84 -9.08 10.75
CA ARG A 87 13.74 -9.21 9.58
C ARG A 87 14.29 -7.86 9.14
N LEU A 88 13.49 -6.80 9.20
CA LEU A 88 13.92 -5.44 8.90
C LEU A 88 14.95 -4.97 9.93
N GLU A 89 14.68 -5.17 11.23
CA GLU A 89 15.63 -4.87 12.32
C GLU A 89 16.95 -5.63 12.13
N ALA A 90 16.90 -6.94 11.90
CA ALA A 90 18.11 -7.74 11.66
C ALA A 90 18.89 -7.28 10.41
N GLY A 91 18.20 -6.81 9.37
CA GLY A 91 18.85 -6.23 8.19
C GLY A 91 19.50 -4.87 8.45
N LEU A 92 18.88 -4.05 9.30
CA LEU A 92 19.43 -2.77 9.76
C LEU A 92 20.68 -2.97 10.62
N ASP A 93 20.66 -3.92 11.55
CA ASP A 93 21.81 -4.26 12.40
C ASP A 93 22.98 -4.81 11.55
N ALA A 94 22.70 -5.74 10.63
CA ALA A 94 23.72 -6.26 9.72
C ALA A 94 24.32 -5.17 8.81
N SER A 95 23.51 -4.19 8.39
CA SER A 95 23.98 -3.04 7.61
C SER A 95 24.83 -2.09 8.46
N ALA A 96 24.51 -1.92 9.74
CA ALA A 96 25.29 -1.13 10.69
C ALA A 96 26.66 -1.79 10.98
N ASP A 97 26.69 -3.11 11.17
CA ASP A 97 27.93 -3.88 11.35
C ASP A 97 28.83 -3.81 10.11
N LEU A 98 28.26 -3.93 8.91
CA LEU A 98 29.02 -3.80 7.66
C LEU A 98 29.64 -2.40 7.53
N ARG A 99 28.90 -1.36 7.92
CA ARG A 99 29.36 0.03 7.89
C ARG A 99 30.46 0.29 8.93
N ALA A 100 30.33 -0.27 10.13
CA ALA A 100 31.38 -0.21 11.16
C ALA A 100 32.66 -0.90 10.67
N THR A 101 32.53 -2.11 10.10
CA THR A 101 33.65 -2.88 9.56
C THR A 101 34.35 -2.17 8.39
N THR A 102 33.59 -1.48 7.53
CA THR A 102 34.14 -0.72 6.40
C THR A 102 34.83 0.57 6.86
N THR A 103 34.29 1.23 7.88
CA THR A 103 34.88 2.46 8.44
C THR A 103 36.21 2.15 9.13
N ASP A 104 36.30 1.05 9.86
CA ASP A 104 37.52 0.64 10.58
C ASP A 104 38.66 0.27 9.62
N LYS A 105 38.35 -0.37 8.49
CA LYS A 105 39.33 -0.66 7.43
C LYS A 105 39.96 0.58 6.81
N HIS A 106 39.21 1.69 6.71
CA HIS A 106 39.75 2.95 6.18
C HIS A 106 40.53 3.77 7.21
N VAL A 107 40.42 3.46 8.51
CA VAL A 107 41.21 4.10 9.59
C VAL A 107 42.49 3.29 9.88
N ALA A 108 42.46 1.98 9.69
CA ALA A 108 43.64 1.11 9.85
C ALA A 108 44.68 1.26 8.73
N ASP A 109 44.26 1.69 7.52
CA ASP A 109 45.12 1.83 6.33
C ASP A 109 45.70 3.24 6.17
N ALA A 110 46.28 3.78 7.26
CA ALA A 110 47.04 5.04 7.23
C ALA A 110 48.52 4.83 7.62
N ARG A 111 48.99 3.57 7.67
CA ARG A 111 50.32 3.21 8.19
C ARG A 111 51.10 2.22 7.33
N GLU A 112 50.81 2.07 6.05
CA GLU A 112 51.81 1.46 5.17
C GLU A 112 52.90 2.52 4.90
N PRO A 113 54.15 2.33 5.39
CA PRO A 113 55.23 3.22 5.04
C PRO A 113 55.57 2.94 3.58
N GLN A 114 55.27 3.90 2.73
CA GLN A 114 55.72 3.93 1.34
C GLN A 114 57.25 3.71 1.33
N PRO A 115 57.77 2.61 0.76
CA PRO A 115 59.21 2.41 0.70
C PRO A 115 59.80 3.53 -0.16
N GLY A 116 60.64 4.36 0.46
CA GLY A 116 61.35 5.45 -0.20
C GLY A 116 62.19 4.95 -1.39
N PRO A 117 62.52 5.83 -2.34
CA PRO A 117 63.21 5.47 -3.57
C PRO A 117 64.55 4.84 -3.25
N THR A 118 64.71 3.58 -3.64
CA THR A 118 65.93 2.80 -3.46
C THR A 118 67.05 3.42 -4.27
N GLU A 119 68.12 3.76 -3.56
CA GLU A 119 69.41 4.23 -4.05
C GLU A 119 69.91 3.33 -5.20
N GLN A 120 69.99 3.88 -6.41
CA GLN A 120 70.52 3.17 -7.58
C GLN A 120 72.04 3.05 -7.46
N ALA A 121 72.52 1.84 -7.17
CA ALA A 121 73.94 1.51 -7.20
C ALA A 121 74.52 1.61 -8.64
N PRO A 122 75.84 1.87 -8.80
CA PRO A 122 76.46 2.29 -10.07
C PRO A 122 76.48 1.14 -11.09
N ARG A 123 75.99 1.40 -12.31
CA ARG A 123 76.11 0.46 -13.42
C ARG A 123 77.54 0.45 -13.96
N GLU A 124 78.24 -0.65 -13.73
CA GLU A 124 79.48 -0.97 -14.43
C GLU A 124 79.23 -1.08 -15.94
N ARG A 125 80.14 -0.45 -16.69
CA ARG A 125 80.18 -0.38 -18.16
C ARG A 125 80.78 -1.68 -18.69
N PRO A 126 80.31 -2.20 -19.85
CA PRO A 126 81.22 -2.89 -20.75
C PRO A 126 81.32 -2.16 -22.09
N GLU A 127 82.57 -2.08 -22.54
CA GLU A 127 83.01 -1.60 -23.84
C GLU A 127 82.40 -2.41 -24.99
N GLN A 128 82.08 -1.72 -26.09
CA GLN A 128 82.14 -2.28 -27.45
C GLN A 128 82.72 -1.19 -28.36
N THR A 129 84.04 -1.17 -28.59
CA THR A 129 84.80 -1.84 -29.68
C THR A 129 84.55 -1.25 -31.07
N LYS A 130 85.50 -0.38 -31.45
CA LYS A 130 86.11 -0.10 -32.76
C LYS A 130 85.25 0.25 -33.98
#